data_AF-A0A497KGE8-F1
#
_entry.id   AF-A0A497KGE8-F1
#
_cell.length_a   1.000
_cell.length_b   1.000
_cell.length_c   1.000
_cell.angle_alpha   90.00
_cell.angle_beta   90.00
_cell.angle_gamma   90.00
#
_symmetry.space_group_name_H-M   'P 1'
#
loop_
_entity.id
_entity.type
_entity.pdbx_description
1 polymer ?
#
loop_
_entity_poly.entity_id
_entity_poly.type
_entity_poly.pdbx_seq_one_letter_code
_entity_poly.pdbx_strand_id
1 'polypeptide(L)'
;MASKITASHILVEKQSQALKLLEELKGGANFEDLAKKHSTCPSGKRGGNLGAFGRGQMVKPFEKAAFDLNVGETTKEPVKTQFGYHIIKRTK
;
A
#
# COMPACT_ATOMS: atom_id res chain seq x y z
N MET A 1 -19.10 -12.88 7.53
CA MET A 1 -19.23 -12.33 6.16
C MET A 1 -17.84 -11.92 5.70
N ALA A 2 -17.35 -12.50 4.61
CA ALA A 2 -15.98 -12.26 4.14
C ALA A 2 -15.91 -10.91 3.40
N SER A 3 -15.72 -9.83 4.15
CA SER A 3 -15.52 -8.47 3.60
C SER A 3 -14.16 -8.41 2.92
N LYS A 4 -14.11 -8.71 1.62
CA LYS A 4 -12.91 -8.52 0.81
C LYS A 4 -12.75 -7.02 0.54
N ILE A 5 -11.57 -6.48 0.76
CA ILE A 5 -11.23 -5.09 0.41
C ILE A 5 -10.32 -5.09 -0.80
N THR A 6 -10.40 -4.04 -1.61
CA THR A 6 -9.45 -3.80 -2.69
C THR A 6 -8.50 -2.72 -2.25
N ALA A 7 -7.21 -3.04 -2.24
CA ALA A 7 -6.18 -2.06 -1.97
C ALA A 7 -4.99 -2.22 -2.90
N SER A 8 -4.27 -1.12 -3.08
CA SER A 8 -2.97 -1.07 -3.73
C SER A 8 -1.90 -0.86 -2.67
N HIS A 9 -0.69 -1.37 -2.93
CA HIS A 9 0.44 -1.15 -2.05
C HIS A 9 1.74 -0.80 -2.79
N ILE A 10 2.63 -0.10 -2.09
CA ILE A 10 4.00 0.14 -2.52
C ILE A 10 4.89 -0.45 -1.46
N LEU A 11 5.70 -1.44 -1.84
CA LEU A 11 6.73 -2.01 -0.98
C LEU A 11 8.06 -1.35 -1.32
N VAL A 12 8.72 -0.78 -0.30
CA VAL A 12 10.09 -0.25 -0.42
C VAL A 12 10.95 -0.76 0.74
N GLU A 13 12.23 -0.98 0.49
CA GLU A 13 13.15 -1.46 1.52
C GLU A 13 13.52 -0.36 2.52
N LYS A 14 13.58 0.91 2.06
CA LYS A 14 14.03 2.04 2.87
C LYS A 14 12.85 2.86 3.40
N GLN A 15 12.87 3.13 4.71
CA GLN A 15 11.90 4.03 5.35
C GLN A 15 11.90 5.42 4.71
N SER A 16 13.09 5.96 4.40
CA SER A 16 13.23 7.27 3.78
C SER A 16 12.57 7.35 2.40
N GLN A 17 12.58 6.25 1.63
CA GLN A 17 11.85 6.21 0.36
C GLN A 17 10.33 6.21 0.62
N ALA A 18 9.87 5.42 1.59
CA ALA A 18 8.46 5.36 1.93
C ALA A 18 7.91 6.73 2.38
N LEU A 19 8.70 7.47 3.18
CA LEU A 19 8.37 8.82 3.62
C LEU A 19 8.32 9.80 2.45
N LYS A 20 9.30 9.78 1.54
CA LYS A 20 9.29 10.62 0.33
C LYS A 20 8.05 10.37 -0.53
N LEU A 21 7.71 9.10 -0.76
CA LEU A 21 6.53 8.72 -1.52
C LEU A 21 5.24 9.23 -0.86
N LEU A 22 5.16 9.19 0.47
CA LEU A 22 4.03 9.77 1.21
C LEU A 22 3.94 11.29 1.06
N GLU A 23 5.06 12.00 1.05
CA GLU A 23 5.09 13.45 0.78
C GLU A 23 4.65 13.76 -0.64
N GLU A 24 5.11 13.00 -1.63
CA GLU A 24 4.67 13.14 -3.02
C GLU A 24 3.17 12.86 -3.16
N LEU A 25 2.65 11.83 -2.50
CA LEU A 25 1.24 11.51 -2.46
C LEU A 25 0.40 12.63 -1.81
N LYS A 26 0.91 13.26 -0.75
CA LYS A 26 0.29 14.45 -0.15
C LYS A 26 0.29 15.64 -1.10
N GLY A 27 1.30 15.75 -1.96
CA GLY A 27 1.38 16.75 -3.03
C GLY A 27 0.47 16.48 -4.24
N GLY A 28 -0.28 15.36 -4.25
CA GLY A 28 -1.17 14.99 -5.35
C GLY A 28 -0.52 14.08 -6.40
N ALA A 29 0.63 13.47 -6.11
CA ALA A 29 1.24 12.50 -7.02
C ALA A 29 0.37 11.24 -7.20
N ASN A 30 0.51 10.59 -8.36
CA ASN A 30 -0.20 9.36 -8.66
C ASN A 30 0.45 8.15 -7.98
N PHE A 31 -0.30 7.51 -7.07
CA PHE A 31 0.13 6.29 -6.38
C PHE A 31 0.56 5.18 -7.34
N GLU A 32 -0.14 5.00 -8.45
CA GLU A 32 0.19 3.96 -9.43
C GLU A 32 1.53 4.21 -10.11
N ASP A 33 1.89 5.47 -10.36
CA ASP A 33 3.16 5.84 -10.99
C ASP A 33 4.32 5.60 -10.03
N LEU A 34 4.14 6.04 -8.78
CA LEU A 34 5.07 5.79 -7.69
C LEU A 34 5.23 4.31 -7.41
N ALA A 35 4.15 3.53 -7.43
CA ALA A 35 4.20 2.08 -7.29
C ALA A 35 4.95 1.41 -8.43
N LYS A 36 4.75 1.84 -9.69
CA LYS A 36 5.49 1.29 -10.84
C LYS A 36 6.98 1.58 -10.77
N LYS A 37 7.36 2.77 -10.27
CA LYS A 37 8.75 3.22 -10.19
C LYS A 37 9.49 2.70 -8.96
N HIS A 38 8.83 2.62 -7.81
CA HIS A 38 9.48 2.37 -6.53
C HIS A 38 9.10 1.04 -5.88
N SER A 39 7.97 0.42 -6.23
CA SER A 39 7.56 -0.82 -5.58
C SER A 39 8.47 -1.97 -6.02
N THR A 40 9.07 -2.64 -5.04
CA THR A 40 9.88 -3.86 -5.25
C THR A 40 9.03 -5.13 -5.39
N CYS A 41 7.71 -5.03 -5.18
CA CYS A 41 6.78 -6.13 -5.35
C CYS A 41 6.42 -6.32 -6.84
N PRO A 42 6.20 -7.56 -7.34
CA PRO A 42 5.71 -7.79 -8.71
C PRO A 42 4.42 -7.03 -9.04
N SER A 43 3.58 -6.76 -8.03
CA SER A 43 2.39 -5.92 -8.13
C SER A 43 2.68 -4.48 -8.54
N GLY A 44 3.91 -4.00 -8.36
CA GLY A 44 4.38 -2.68 -8.79
C GLY A 44 4.11 -2.42 -10.27
N LYS A 45 4.28 -3.44 -11.13
CA LYS A 45 3.99 -3.34 -12.58
C LYS A 45 2.53 -2.97 -12.87
N ARG A 46 1.61 -3.32 -11.96
CA ARG A 46 0.17 -3.00 -12.04
C ARG A 46 -0.20 -1.78 -11.18
N GLY A 47 0.74 -0.86 -10.94
CA GLY A 47 0.50 0.30 -10.07
C GLY A 47 0.33 -0.08 -8.60
N GLY A 48 0.91 -1.20 -8.17
CA GLY A 48 0.79 -1.69 -6.80
C GLY A 48 -0.54 -2.37 -6.49
N ASN A 49 -1.41 -2.55 -7.48
CA ASN A 49 -2.76 -3.10 -7.27
C ASN A 49 -2.71 -4.59 -6.88
N LEU A 50 -3.20 -4.92 -5.68
CA LEU A 50 -3.31 -6.29 -5.17
C LEU A 50 -4.64 -6.97 -5.50
N GLY A 51 -5.62 -6.21 -6.00
CA GLY A 51 -6.98 -6.68 -6.18
C GLY A 51 -7.72 -6.86 -4.85
N ALA A 52 -8.78 -7.66 -4.88
CA ALA A 52 -9.62 -7.90 -3.70
C ALA A 52 -9.05 -9.01 -2.83
N PHE A 53 -8.61 -8.68 -1.61
CA PHE A 53 -8.14 -9.63 -0.62
C PHE A 53 -8.97 -9.58 0.67
N GLY A 54 -9.03 -10.71 1.36
CA GLY A 54 -9.71 -10.86 2.64
C GLY A 54 -8.74 -11.01 3.80
N ARG A 55 -9.30 -11.10 5.01
CA ARG A 55 -8.52 -11.39 6.22
C ARG A 55 -7.84 -12.76 6.13
N GLY A 56 -6.59 -12.85 6.58
CA GLY A 56 -5.73 -14.03 6.52
C GLY A 56 -4.90 -14.20 5.24
N GLN A 57 -5.08 -13.34 4.23
CA GLN A 57 -4.35 -13.43 2.96
C GLN A 57 -3.06 -12.60 2.92
N MET A 58 -2.94 -11.62 3.82
CA MET A 58 -1.79 -10.71 3.89
C MET A 58 -1.15 -10.77 5.28
N VAL A 59 0.06 -10.21 5.42
CA VAL A 59 0.73 -10.11 6.72
C VAL A 59 -0.12 -9.28 7.69
N LYS A 60 -0.24 -9.73 8.95
CA LYS A 60 -1.04 -9.09 10.02
C LYS A 60 -0.95 -7.55 10.06
N PRO A 61 0.25 -6.92 10.08
CA PRO A 61 0.35 -5.45 10.12
C PRO A 61 -0.19 -4.77 8.86
N PHE A 62 0.04 -5.37 7.69
CA PHE A 62 -0.47 -4.87 6.41
C PHE A 62 -1.99 -4.95 6.35
N GLU A 63 -2.53 -6.13 6.68
CA GLU A 63 -3.96 -6.36 6.71
C GLU A 63 -4.65 -5.40 7.66
N LYS A 64 -4.15 -5.29 8.89
CA LYS A 64 -4.75 -4.39 9.89
C LYS A 64 -4.81 -2.96 9.36
N ALA A 65 -3.71 -2.43 8.83
CA ALA A 65 -3.69 -1.09 8.25
C ALA A 65 -4.63 -0.96 7.04
N ALA A 66 -4.65 -1.92 6.13
CA ALA A 66 -5.53 -1.87 4.94
C ALA A 66 -7.02 -1.89 5.29
N PHE A 67 -7.40 -2.69 6.30
CA PHE A 67 -8.77 -2.80 6.78
C PHE A 67 -9.19 -1.60 7.64
N ASP A 68 -8.25 -0.93 8.30
CA ASP A 68 -8.48 0.26 9.11
C ASP A 68 -8.72 1.51 8.23
N LEU A 69 -8.15 1.54 7.02
CA LEU A 69 -8.38 2.61 6.04
C LEU A 69 -9.81 2.61 5.50
N ASN A 70 -10.35 3.80 5.25
CA ASN A 70 -11.58 3.96 4.47
C ASN A 70 -11.33 3.89 2.97
N VAL A 71 -12.40 3.69 2.20
CA VAL A 71 -12.33 3.66 0.73
C VAL A 71 -11.86 5.02 0.20
N GLY A 72 -10.78 5.01 -0.58
CA GLY A 72 -10.13 6.21 -1.09
C GLY A 72 -9.01 6.74 -0.20
N GLU A 73 -8.87 6.25 1.03
CA GLU A 73 -7.79 6.66 1.93
C GLU A 73 -6.49 5.90 1.66
N THR A 74 -5.40 6.57 2.03
CA THR A 74 -4.04 6.04 1.98
C THR A 74 -3.45 6.09 3.38
N THR A 75 -2.63 5.11 3.75
CA THR A 75 -1.90 5.10 5.02
C THR A 75 -1.09 6.37 5.15
N LYS A 76 -1.20 7.06 6.29
CA LYS A 76 -0.42 8.27 6.60
C LYS A 76 1.04 7.94 6.89
N GLU A 77 1.30 6.72 7.35
CA GLU A 77 2.61 6.24 7.74
C GLU A 77 2.90 4.91 7.05
N PRO A 78 4.16 4.65 6.69
CA PRO A 78 4.52 3.42 6.02
C PRO A 78 4.50 2.24 7.02
N VAL A 79 3.77 1.20 6.68
CA VAL A 79 3.61 0.01 7.50
C VAL A 79 4.88 -0.84 7.42
N LYS A 80 5.63 -0.90 8.52
CA LYS A 80 6.83 -1.74 8.61
C LYS A 80 6.44 -3.21 8.73
N THR A 81 7.02 -4.04 7.88
CA THR A 81 6.92 -5.50 7.91
C THR A 81 8.31 -6.12 7.78
N GLN A 82 8.37 -7.45 7.82
CA GLN A 82 9.59 -8.21 7.57
C GLN A 82 10.16 -8.02 6.15
N PHE A 83 9.35 -7.57 5.19
CA PHE A 83 9.78 -7.30 3.81
C PHE A 83 10.27 -5.86 3.59
N GLY A 84 10.03 -4.96 4.55
CA GLY A 84 10.34 -3.54 4.42
C GLY A 84 9.15 -2.66 4.81
N TYR A 85 8.96 -1.57 4.09
CA TYR A 85 7.95 -0.56 4.35
C TYR A 85 6.86 -0.60 3.29
N HIS A 86 5.61 -0.69 3.72
CA HIS A 86 4.44 -0.77 2.85
C HIS A 86 3.57 0.47 2.99
N ILE A 87 3.34 1.15 1.88
CA ILE A 87 2.32 2.19 1.80
C ILE A 87 1.08 1.55 1.20
N ILE A 88 -0.09 1.75 1.81
CA ILE A 88 -1.34 1.09 1.42
C ILE A 88 -2.34 2.17 1.03
N LYS A 89 -3.00 1.99 -0.11
CA LYS A 89 -4.12 2.81 -0.55
C LYS A 89 -5.33 1.93 -0.75
N ARG A 90 -6.40 2.17 -0.01
CA ARG A 90 -7.65 1.42 -0.17
C ARG A 90 -8.47 2.03 -1.30
N THR A 91 -8.89 1.19 -2.25
CA THR A 91 -9.65 1.61 -3.43
C THR A 91 -11.12 1.19 -3.36
N LYS A 92 -11.44 0.07 -2.70
CA LYS A 92 -12.80 -0.42 -2.42
C LYS A 92 -12.83 -1.19 -1.10
#